data_AF-A0A7S3T741-F1
#
_entry.id   AF-A0A7S3T741-F1
#
_cell.length_a   1.000
_cell.length_b   1.000
_cell.length_c   1.000
_cell.angle_alpha   90.00
_cell.angle_beta   90.00
_cell.angle_gamma   90.00
#
_symmetry.space_group_name_H-M   'P 1'
#
loop_
_entity.id
_entity.type
_entity.pdbx_description
1 polymer ?
#
loop_
_entity_poly.entity_id
_entity_poly.type
_entity_poly.pdbx_seq_one_letter_code
_entity_poly.pdbx_strand_id
1 'polypeptide(L)'
;RRAPHYKSDWTDGFTRENWPKTLSSTCFLFFACLAPAISFGTLFAEYTENQLGACEMILSSAISGILYAFFSGQPLCILGATGPELAYTVVFYNMCVQF
;
A
#
# COMPACT_ATOMS: atom_id res chain seq x y z
N ARG A 1 18.24 -5.73 -16.18
CA ARG A 1 18.92 -6.24 -14.96
C ARG A 1 18.01 -7.14 -14.12
N ARG A 2 16.74 -6.78 -13.85
CA ARG A 2 15.78 -7.61 -13.08
C ARG A 2 15.01 -8.67 -13.89
N ALA A 3 14.79 -8.45 -15.20
CA ALA A 3 14.09 -9.38 -16.08
C ALA A 3 14.49 -10.88 -15.98
N PRO A 4 15.77 -11.27 -15.85
CA PRO A 4 16.13 -12.69 -15.71
C PRO A 4 15.69 -13.32 -14.39
N HIS A 5 15.55 -12.53 -13.31
CA HIS A 5 15.18 -13.03 -11.98
C HIS A 5 13.66 -13.15 -11.80
N TYR A 6 12.87 -12.44 -12.61
CA TYR A 6 11.42 -12.38 -12.48
C TYR A 6 10.74 -13.75 -12.51
N LYS A 7 11.24 -14.69 -13.33
CA LYS A 7 10.71 -16.07 -13.36
C LYS A 7 10.98 -16.83 -12.05
N SER A 8 12.14 -16.58 -11.44
CA SER A 8 12.55 -17.19 -10.16
C SER A 8 11.69 -16.68 -9.01
N ASP A 9 11.34 -15.39 -9.01
CA ASP A 9 10.55 -14.75 -7.95
C ASP A 9 9.17 -15.43 -7.76
N TRP A 10 8.57 -15.95 -8.84
CA TRP A 10 7.30 -16.69 -8.78
C TRP A 10 7.46 -18.15 -8.35
N THR A 11 8.61 -18.79 -8.55
CA THR A 11 8.81 -20.21 -8.21
C THR A 11 9.43 -20.39 -6.82
N ASP A 12 10.32 -19.50 -6.40
CA ASP A 12 11.12 -19.64 -5.19
C ASP A 12 10.29 -19.57 -3.90
N GLY A 13 9.16 -18.84 -3.94
CA GLY A 13 8.22 -18.72 -2.82
C GLY A 13 7.39 -19.98 -2.55
N PHE A 14 7.24 -20.86 -3.55
CA PHE A 14 6.44 -22.10 -3.46
C PHE A 14 7.26 -23.36 -3.18
N THR A 15 8.60 -23.24 -3.10
CA THR A 15 9.48 -24.35 -2.70
C THR A 15 9.15 -24.81 -1.28
N ARG A 16 9.22 -26.12 -1.02
CA ARG A 16 8.83 -26.75 0.28
C ARG A 16 9.44 -26.09 1.51
N GLU A 17 10.67 -25.59 1.40
CA GLU A 17 11.41 -24.96 2.50
C GLU A 17 10.99 -23.50 2.77
N ASN A 18 10.46 -22.81 1.76
CA ASN A 18 10.14 -21.38 1.80
C ASN A 18 8.64 -21.12 1.93
N TRP A 19 7.78 -22.02 1.46
CA TRP A 19 6.33 -21.91 1.53
C TRP A 19 5.78 -21.47 2.90
N PRO A 20 6.16 -22.08 4.05
CA PRO A 20 5.64 -21.64 5.35
C PRO A 20 6.11 -20.24 5.74
N LYS A 21 7.32 -19.83 5.31
CA LYS A 21 7.85 -18.49 5.56
C LYS A 21 7.09 -17.46 4.72
N THR A 22 6.90 -17.75 3.43
CA THR A 22 6.13 -16.91 2.51
C THR A 22 4.72 -16.67 3.04
N LEU A 23 4.00 -17.73 3.42
CA LEU A 23 2.64 -17.62 3.95
C LEU A 23 2.59 -16.80 5.25
N SER A 24 3.50 -17.06 6.18
CA SER A 24 3.58 -16.33 7.44
C SER A 24 3.86 -14.83 7.21
N SER A 25 4.82 -14.52 6.35
CA SER A 25 5.16 -13.14 5.98
C SER A 25 4.01 -12.43 5.27
N THR A 26 3.28 -13.10 4.38
CA THR A 26 2.09 -12.52 3.71
C THR A 26 1.02 -12.17 4.73
N CYS A 27 0.68 -13.08 5.64
CA CYS A 27 -0.31 -12.81 6.69
C CYS A 27 0.12 -11.66 7.61
N PHE A 28 1.38 -11.65 8.03
CA PHE A 28 1.92 -10.59 8.89
C PHE A 28 1.89 -9.23 8.20
N LEU A 29 2.40 -9.14 6.97
CA LEU A 29 2.43 -7.90 6.20
C LEU A 29 1.02 -7.39 5.88
N PHE A 30 0.06 -8.28 5.60
CA PHE A 30 -1.32 -7.88 5.36
C PHE A 30 -1.88 -7.07 6.54
N PHE A 31 -1.79 -7.59 7.76
CA PHE A 31 -2.27 -6.86 8.95
C PHE A 31 -1.41 -5.64 9.29
N ALA A 32 -0.09 -5.74 9.11
CA ALA A 32 0.83 -4.63 9.35
C ALA A 32 0.55 -3.43 8.43
N CYS A 33 0.12 -3.67 7.19
CA CYS A 33 -0.22 -2.60 6.23
C CYS A 33 -1.69 -2.17 6.34
N LEU A 34 -2.59 -3.06 6.75
CA LEU A 34 -4.01 -2.75 6.89
C LEU A 34 -4.27 -1.75 8.02
N ALA A 35 -3.60 -1.90 9.17
CA ALA A 35 -3.76 -0.99 10.30
C ALA A 35 -3.47 0.48 9.95
N PRO A 36 -2.29 0.85 9.39
CA PRO A 36 -2.02 2.22 9.00
C PRO A 36 -2.91 2.69 7.85
N ALA A 37 -3.29 1.83 6.90
CA ALA A 37 -4.21 2.21 5.83
C ALA A 37 -5.59 2.64 6.38
N ILE A 38 -6.11 1.91 7.37
CA ILE A 38 -7.34 2.29 8.07
C ILE A 38 -7.13 3.60 8.83
N SER A 39 -6.07 3.70 9.65
CA SER A 39 -5.80 4.90 10.45
C SER A 39 -5.67 6.16 9.61
N PHE A 40 -4.90 6.11 8.52
CA PHE A 40 -4.81 7.23 7.60
C PHE A 40 -6.13 7.51 6.89
N GLY A 41 -6.85 6.46 6.47
CA GLY A 41 -8.18 6.59 5.89
C GLY A 41 -9.19 7.34 6.77
N THR A 42 -9.18 7.10 8.08
CA THR A 42 -10.03 7.86 9.03
C THR A 42 -9.60 9.31 9.15
N LEU A 43 -8.28 9.59 9.16
CA LEU A 43 -7.77 10.96 9.19
C LEU A 43 -8.13 11.73 7.91
N PHE A 44 -8.01 11.09 6.74
CA PHE A 44 -8.47 11.68 5.48
C PHE A 44 -9.96 12.00 5.53
N ALA A 45 -10.79 11.10 6.08
CA ALA A 45 -12.23 11.33 6.19
C ALA A 45 -12.54 12.55 7.07
N GLU A 46 -11.82 12.69 8.19
CA GLU A 46 -11.99 13.81 9.13
C GLU A 46 -11.62 15.15 8.50
N TYR A 47 -10.49 15.23 7.79
CA TYR A 47 -10.00 16.50 7.24
C TYR A 47 -10.59 16.88 5.87
N THR A 48 -11.21 15.94 5.16
CA THR A 48 -11.77 16.18 3.81
C THR A 48 -13.29 16.11 3.77
N GLU A 49 -13.96 16.32 4.90
CA GLU A 49 -15.43 16.25 5.01
C GLU A 49 -16.01 14.96 4.40
N ASN A 50 -15.36 13.83 4.70
CA ASN A 50 -15.74 12.50 4.28
C ASN A 50 -15.72 12.27 2.74
N GLN A 51 -14.99 13.11 1.98
CA GLN A 51 -14.75 12.91 0.54
C GLN A 51 -13.72 11.82 0.26
N LEU A 52 -12.71 11.67 1.13
CA LEU A 52 -11.71 10.59 1.07
C LEU A 52 -11.80 9.74 2.34
N GLY A 53 -12.28 8.51 2.22
CA GLY A 53 -12.48 7.61 3.36
C GLY A 53 -11.48 6.46 3.47
N ALA A 54 -11.72 5.60 4.45
CA ALA A 54 -10.93 4.40 4.67
C ALA A 54 -11.06 3.37 3.53
N CYS A 55 -12.24 3.26 2.93
CA CYS A 55 -12.46 2.34 1.80
C CYS A 55 -11.63 2.74 0.58
N GLU A 56 -11.62 4.03 0.24
CA GLU A 56 -10.86 4.62 -0.86
C GLU A 56 -9.36 4.45 -0.62
N MET A 57 -8.90 4.68 0.61
CA MET A 57 -7.51 4.49 1.00
C MET A 57 -7.06 3.02 0.85
N ILE A 58 -7.87 2.07 1.33
CA ILE A 58 -7.56 0.63 1.21
C ILE A 58 -7.52 0.22 -0.26
N LEU A 59 -8.51 0.65 -1.04
CA LEU A 59 -8.59 0.31 -2.47
C LEU A 59 -7.40 0.91 -3.25
N SER A 60 -7.06 2.17 -3.00
CA SER A 60 -5.90 2.84 -3.59
C SER A 60 -4.59 2.12 -3.26
N SER A 61 -4.39 1.76 -1.99
CA SER A 61 -3.22 1.01 -1.53
C SER A 61 -3.14 -0.39 -2.16
N ALA A 62 -4.28 -1.07 -2.32
CA ALA A 62 -4.33 -2.39 -2.94
C ALA A 62 -3.97 -2.33 -4.43
N ILE A 63 -4.58 -1.42 -5.19
CA ILE A 63 -4.33 -1.30 -6.63
C ILE A 63 -2.89 -0.88 -6.89
N SER A 64 -2.40 0.15 -6.19
CA SER A 64 -1.02 0.62 -6.33
C SER A 64 0.00 -0.45 -5.91
N GLY A 65 -0.26 -1.18 -4.82
CA GLY A 65 0.57 -2.29 -4.36
C GLY A 65 0.66 -3.43 -5.38
N ILE A 66 -0.46 -3.83 -5.98
CA ILE A 66 -0.49 -4.86 -7.02
C ILE A 66 0.33 -4.42 -8.24
N LEU A 67 0.07 -3.21 -8.75
CA LEU A 67 0.79 -2.67 -9.90
C LEU A 67 2.30 -2.59 -9.62
N TYR A 68 2.68 -2.13 -8.43
CA TYR A 68 4.08 -2.06 -8.04
C TYR A 68 4.72 -3.44 -7.91
N ALA A 69 4.03 -4.44 -7.36
CA ALA A 69 4.54 -5.80 -7.27
C ALA A 69 4.84 -6.41 -8.65
N PHE A 70 4.01 -6.12 -9.67
CA PHE A 70 4.22 -6.63 -11.03
C PHE A 70 5.33 -5.92 -11.79
N PHE A 71 5.44 -4.60 -11.68
CA PHE A 71 6.28 -3.79 -12.56
C PHE A 71 7.53 -3.18 -11.90
N SER A 72 7.67 -3.28 -10.57
CA SER A 72 8.80 -2.65 -9.88
C SER A 72 10.13 -3.39 -10.09
N GLY A 73 11.21 -2.62 -9.98
CA GLY A 73 12.56 -3.16 -9.89
C GLY A 73 12.90 -3.72 -8.50
N GLN A 74 12.03 -3.56 -7.49
CA GLN A 74 12.24 -4.08 -6.14
C GLN A 74 10.89 -4.37 -5.46
N PRO A 75 10.32 -5.57 -5.65
CA PRO A 75 9.00 -5.91 -5.12
C PRO A 75 8.94 -6.05 -3.59
N LEU A 76 10.08 -5.94 -2.90
CA LEU A 76 10.16 -5.93 -1.43
C LEU A 76 9.74 -4.59 -0.79
N CYS A 77 9.57 -3.52 -1.59
CA CYS A 77 9.12 -2.23 -1.08
C CYS A 77 7.60 -2.23 -0.86
N ILE A 78 7.18 -1.82 0.34
CA ILE A 78 5.78 -1.70 0.72
C ILE A 78 5.31 -0.27 0.47
N LEU A 79 4.27 -0.12 -0.34
CA LEU A 79 3.62 1.16 -0.58
C LEU A 79 2.50 1.37 0.44
N GLY A 80 2.36 2.59 0.93
CA GLY A 80 1.31 2.98 1.85
C GLY A 80 1.32 4.48 2.10
N ALA A 81 0.23 4.98 2.67
CA ALA A 81 0.08 6.39 2.97
C ALA A 81 1.08 6.86 4.03
N THR A 82 1.53 8.10 3.92
CA THR A 82 2.50 8.70 4.85
C THR A 82 2.03 10.05 5.38
N GLY A 83 2.57 10.47 6.53
CA GLY A 83 2.23 11.75 7.16
C GLY A 83 2.37 12.98 6.23
N PRO A 84 3.44 13.10 5.41
CA PRO A 84 3.58 14.21 4.47
C PRO A 84 2.50 14.23 3.37
N GLU A 85 2.07 13.07 2.89
CA GLU A 85 0.98 12.95 1.91
C GLU A 85 -0.36 13.42 2.50
N LEU A 86 -0.65 13.02 3.75
CA LEU A 86 -1.81 13.52 4.49
C LEU A 86 -1.75 15.04 4.64
N ALA A 87 -0.64 15.59 5.14
CA ALA A 87 -0.47 17.02 5.34
C ALA A 87 -0.66 17.82 4.04
N TYR A 88 -0.10 17.32 2.92
CA TYR A 88 -0.29 17.92 1.60
C TYR A 88 -1.77 17.92 1.18
N THR A 89 -2.44 16.79 1.30
CA THR A 89 -3.85 16.65 0.86
C THR A 89 -4.79 17.53 1.67
N VAL A 90 -4.56 17.67 2.97
CA VAL A 90 -5.34 18.57 3.83
C VAL A 90 -5.17 20.02 3.41
N VAL A 91 -3.93 20.47 3.17
CA VAL A 91 -3.68 21.84 2.69
C VAL A 91 -4.32 22.06 1.32
N PHE A 92 -4.20 21.10 0.42
CA PHE A 92 -4.79 21.17 -0.92
C PHE A 92 -6.32 21.26 -0.87
N TYR A 93 -6.98 20.44 -0.05
CA TYR A 93 -8.43 20.48 0.13
C TYR A 93 -8.90 21.85 0.64
N ASN A 94 -8.22 22.39 1.68
CA ASN A 94 -8.54 23.71 2.22
C ASN A 94 -8.38 24.83 1.19
N MET A 95 -7.35 24.76 0.34
CA MET A 95 -7.20 25.71 -0.76
C MET A 95 -8.38 25.62 -1.73
N CYS A 96 -8.81 24.42 -2.11
CA CYS A 96 -9.93 24.23 -3.04
C CYS A 96 -11.28 24.68 -2.49
N VAL A 97 -11.51 24.62 -1.17
CA VAL A 97 -12.76 25.06 -0.55
C VAL A 97 -12.79 26.58 -0.31
N GLN A 98 -11.62 27.21 -0.11
CA GLN A 98 -11.53 28.66 0.11
C GLN A 98 -11.68 29.50 -1.16
N PHE A 99 -11.45 28.92 -2.35
CA PHE A 99 -11.63 29.56 -3.65
C PHE A 99 -12.95 29.15 -4.30
#